data_AF-F2N842-F1
#
_entry.id   AF-F2N842-F1
#
_cell.length_a   1.000
_cell.length_b   1.000
_cell.length_c   1.000
_cell.angle_alpha   90.00
_cell.angle_beta   90.00
_cell.angle_gamma   90.00
#
_symmetry.space_group_name_H-M   'P 1'
#
loop_
_entity.id
_entity.type
_entity.pdbx_description
1 polymer ?
#
loop_
_entity_poly.entity_id
_entity_poly.type
_entity_poly.pdbx_seq_one_letter_code
_entity_poly.pdbx_strand_id
1 'polypeptide(L)'
;MKIYIAAHKSLELPTQSPYQPLFVGAEKLGVAERRPDWEYDDSFIGNISRKNSTFCELTGLYWIWKRSREDIVGLVHYRRFLREPSGARGGGNLLSENTVRELLNKYDCIVAAHEPVVQGRFLISLAEQYRLAHSSTDLIQLRKVIGRYFSSYLTAFDSVMFDSAFSPYNILVCRKPLLNSYARWLFAVERKMEVRVDPFTDRDPYQQRVFGFLAERLFNVYLRKHRLSTYECSTVDPAAQDEPASDDISAAYIERPNFSITGLATPIDCGIDYSDVFDYSFYLNHYPDLAEHYFDNPEASLSHFLAYGIHEGRMAHPHFSIVSYINGCPLLRQEFSNNHVAYILHYLKHHDAREHATGYENLYCEGVHSDVAKPASLLQRHKKRMFKRFLQEAEREAVLD
;
A
#
# COMPACT_ATOMS: atom_id res chain seq x y z
N MET A 1 20.80 3.98 -21.35
CA MET A 1 19.82 3.46 -20.37
C MET A 1 20.49 3.23 -19.03
N LYS A 2 19.73 3.31 -17.94
CA LYS A 2 20.18 2.87 -16.60
C LYS A 2 19.04 2.27 -15.80
N ILE A 3 19.31 1.18 -15.08
CA ILE A 3 18.44 0.62 -14.04
C ILE A 3 19.06 0.99 -12.69
N TYR A 4 18.40 1.89 -11.96
CA TYR A 4 18.89 2.38 -10.69
C TYR A 4 18.55 1.39 -9.57
N ILE A 5 19.56 1.03 -8.77
CA ILE A 5 19.40 0.16 -7.61
C ILE A 5 19.23 1.04 -6.37
N ALA A 6 18.01 1.11 -5.83
CA ALA A 6 17.76 1.83 -4.60
C ALA A 6 18.29 1.05 -3.39
N ALA A 7 19.19 1.69 -2.64
CA ALA A 7 19.78 1.16 -1.41
C ALA A 7 19.89 2.26 -0.34
N HIS A 8 19.63 1.91 0.92
CA HIS A 8 19.76 2.83 2.07
C HIS A 8 20.97 2.48 2.96
N LYS A 9 21.86 1.62 2.45
CA LYS A 9 23.08 1.14 3.11
C LYS A 9 24.17 0.97 2.05
N SER A 10 25.42 1.17 2.44
CA SER A 10 26.58 0.88 1.61
C SER A 10 26.76 -0.64 1.51
N LEU A 11 26.56 -1.18 0.32
CA LEU A 11 26.58 -2.61 0.03
C LEU A 11 27.39 -2.87 -1.24
N GLU A 12 27.94 -4.07 -1.37
CA GLU A 12 28.46 -4.53 -2.67
C GLU A 12 27.28 -4.91 -3.55
N LEU A 13 27.13 -4.21 -4.67
CA LEU A 13 26.00 -4.34 -5.59
C LEU A 13 26.52 -4.65 -7.00
N PRO A 14 25.72 -5.34 -7.84
CA PRO A 14 26.06 -5.51 -9.24
C PRO A 14 26.03 -4.13 -9.93
N THR A 15 27.21 -3.63 -10.31
CA THR A 15 27.37 -2.32 -10.97
C THR A 15 27.64 -2.43 -12.47
N GLN A 16 27.57 -3.65 -13.02
CA GLN A 16 27.71 -3.87 -14.45
C GLN A 16 26.50 -3.29 -15.18
N SER A 17 26.74 -2.68 -16.36
CA SER A 17 25.65 -2.14 -17.19
C SER A 17 24.54 -3.17 -17.39
N PRO A 18 23.26 -2.80 -17.24
CA PRO A 18 22.72 -1.44 -17.12
C PRO A 18 22.55 -0.92 -15.67
N TYR A 19 23.11 -1.58 -14.66
CA TYR A 19 22.81 -1.30 -13.26
C TYR A 19 23.64 -0.15 -12.66
N GLN A 20 22.96 0.79 -12.01
CA GLN A 20 23.58 1.96 -11.38
C GLN A 20 23.11 2.08 -9.91
N PRO A 21 23.99 1.94 -8.92
CA PRO A 21 23.62 2.21 -7.53
C PRO A 21 23.13 3.64 -7.31
N LEU A 22 22.03 3.77 -6.56
CA LEU A 22 21.45 5.03 -6.11
C LEU A 22 21.18 4.94 -4.61
N PHE A 23 21.91 5.72 -3.82
CA PHE A 23 21.69 5.82 -2.39
C PHE A 23 20.43 6.65 -2.12
N VAL A 24 19.46 6.05 -1.44
CA VAL A 24 18.22 6.71 -1.02
C VAL A 24 18.25 7.09 0.45
N GLY A 25 17.67 8.24 0.80
CA GLY A 25 17.81 8.82 2.14
C GLY A 25 19.21 9.40 2.42
N ALA A 26 19.93 9.78 1.36
CA ALA A 26 21.29 10.29 1.42
C ALA A 26 21.48 11.58 2.22
N GLU A 27 20.41 12.34 2.51
CA GLU A 27 20.50 13.57 3.32
C GLU A 27 21.09 13.30 4.71
N LYS A 28 20.89 12.10 5.26
CA LYS A 28 21.42 11.69 6.57
C LYS A 28 22.85 11.12 6.50
N LEU A 29 23.40 10.95 5.29
CA LEU A 29 24.67 10.28 5.05
C LEU A 29 25.82 11.30 5.00
N GLY A 30 26.87 11.07 5.80
CA GLY A 30 28.06 11.91 5.80
C GLY A 30 28.80 11.87 4.46
N VAL A 31 29.42 12.99 4.06
CA VAL A 31 30.15 13.10 2.79
C VAL A 31 31.28 12.06 2.68
N ALA A 32 31.97 11.77 3.78
CA ALA A 32 33.06 10.80 3.83
C ALA A 32 32.59 9.33 3.64
N GLU A 33 31.30 9.06 3.83
CA GLU A 33 30.71 7.72 3.63
C GLU A 33 30.26 7.49 2.18
N ARG A 34 30.35 8.52 1.32
CA ARG A 34 29.92 8.45 -0.07
C ARG A 34 30.96 7.76 -0.95
N ARG A 35 30.47 6.86 -1.79
CA ARG A 35 31.20 6.17 -2.84
C ARG A 35 31.09 6.96 -4.15
N PRO A 36 32.19 7.17 -4.90
CA PRO A 36 32.20 8.00 -6.09
C PRO A 36 31.43 7.41 -7.29
N ASP A 37 31.21 6.10 -7.29
CA ASP A 37 30.49 5.34 -8.33
C ASP A 37 28.98 5.27 -8.10
N TRP A 38 28.47 5.91 -7.03
CA TRP A 38 27.07 5.93 -6.66
C TRP A 38 26.40 7.27 -6.97
N GLU A 39 25.12 7.20 -7.31
CA GLU A 39 24.25 8.37 -7.33
C GLU A 39 23.63 8.58 -5.94
N TYR A 40 23.21 9.81 -5.63
CA TYR A 40 22.63 10.18 -4.34
C TYR A 40 21.34 10.96 -4.52
N ASP A 41 20.27 10.53 -3.85
CA ASP A 41 18.94 11.11 -4.03
C ASP A 41 18.80 12.55 -3.50
N ASP A 42 19.79 13.05 -2.77
CA ASP A 42 19.87 14.41 -2.23
C ASP A 42 20.65 15.41 -3.10
N SER A 43 21.14 14.98 -4.27
CA SER A 43 22.12 15.75 -5.07
C SER A 43 21.57 16.99 -5.82
N PHE A 44 20.34 17.43 -5.53
CA PHE A 44 19.76 18.63 -6.14
C PHE A 44 18.79 19.36 -5.21
N ILE A 45 18.64 20.68 -5.41
CA ILE A 45 17.67 21.49 -4.66
C ILE A 45 16.24 21.08 -5.02
N GLY A 46 15.40 20.88 -4.01
CA GLY A 46 14.02 20.41 -4.19
C GLY A 46 13.88 18.89 -4.27
N ASN A 47 14.93 18.14 -3.91
CA ASN A 47 14.85 16.71 -3.66
C ASN A 47 13.93 16.40 -2.45
N ILE A 48 13.60 15.12 -2.28
CA ILE A 48 12.79 14.62 -1.16
C ILE A 48 13.52 13.56 -0.32
N SER A 49 14.86 13.51 -0.36
CA SER A 49 15.69 12.51 0.33
C SER A 49 15.35 12.41 1.82
N ARG A 50 15.10 13.54 2.48
CA ARG A 50 14.66 13.64 3.89
C ARG A 50 13.42 12.82 4.24
N LYS A 51 12.58 12.55 3.25
CA LYS A 51 11.31 11.81 3.39
C LYS A 51 11.50 10.29 3.26
N ASN A 52 12.71 9.79 3.08
CA ASN A 52 12.96 8.37 2.83
C ASN A 52 12.42 7.44 3.92
N SER A 53 12.34 7.87 5.18
CA SER A 53 11.73 7.05 6.25
C SER A 53 10.23 6.78 6.06
N THR A 54 9.54 7.58 5.25
CA THR A 54 8.09 7.43 4.99
C THR A 54 7.79 7.10 3.53
N PHE A 55 8.58 7.60 2.59
CA PHE A 55 8.48 7.38 1.15
C PHE A 55 9.33 6.19 0.64
N CYS A 56 10.26 5.68 1.46
CA CYS A 56 11.16 4.59 1.08
C CYS A 56 11.87 4.86 -0.26
N GLU A 57 11.95 3.86 -1.15
CA GLU A 57 12.60 3.93 -2.45
C GLU A 57 11.97 4.95 -3.42
N LEU A 58 10.79 5.51 -3.10
CA LEU A 58 10.19 6.58 -3.90
C LEU A 58 11.04 7.86 -3.90
N THR A 59 11.90 8.08 -2.90
CA THR A 59 12.84 9.20 -2.96
C THR A 59 13.84 9.01 -4.11
N GLY A 60 14.24 7.76 -4.36
CA GLY A 60 14.98 7.36 -5.55
C GLY A 60 14.17 7.54 -6.83
N LEU A 61 12.92 7.10 -6.87
CA LEU A 61 12.03 7.33 -8.03
C LEU A 61 11.89 8.82 -8.37
N TYR A 62 11.74 9.68 -7.35
CA TYR A 62 11.67 11.13 -7.52
C TYR A 62 12.98 11.69 -8.09
N TRP A 63 14.12 11.21 -7.60
CA TRP A 63 15.42 11.58 -8.13
C TRP A 63 15.55 11.18 -9.60
N ILE A 64 15.20 9.94 -9.95
CA ILE A 64 15.23 9.44 -11.34
C ILE A 64 14.33 10.30 -12.22
N TRP A 65 13.14 10.67 -11.74
CA TRP A 65 12.22 11.56 -12.44
C TRP A 65 12.88 12.91 -12.77
N LYS A 66 13.53 13.55 -11.78
CA LYS A 66 14.08 14.91 -11.93
C LYS A 66 15.47 14.97 -12.54
N ARG A 67 16.29 13.92 -12.42
CA ARG A 67 17.73 13.98 -12.70
C ARG A 67 18.21 13.05 -13.79
N SER A 68 17.61 11.86 -13.94
CA SER A 68 18.03 10.93 -14.97
C SER A 68 17.80 11.50 -16.37
N ARG A 69 18.80 11.37 -17.24
CA ARG A 69 18.78 11.81 -18.65
C ARG A 69 18.68 10.64 -19.63
N GLU A 70 18.53 9.43 -19.12
CA GLU A 70 18.47 8.22 -19.93
C GLU A 70 17.16 8.14 -20.72
N ASP A 71 17.22 7.51 -21.88
CA ASP A 71 16.06 7.19 -22.74
C ASP A 71 15.16 6.11 -22.11
N ILE A 72 15.80 5.12 -21.49
CA ILE A 72 15.20 4.03 -20.72
C ILE A 72 15.76 4.09 -19.31
N VAL A 73 14.84 4.07 -18.34
CA VAL A 73 15.11 4.17 -16.91
C VAL A 73 14.45 3.03 -16.16
N GLY A 74 15.12 2.53 -15.14
CA GLY A 74 14.58 1.53 -14.24
C GLY A 74 14.79 1.87 -12.78
N LEU A 75 13.94 1.32 -11.92
CA LEU A 75 14.11 1.28 -10.47
C LEU A 75 13.98 -0.18 -10.01
N VAL A 76 15.01 -0.67 -9.35
CA VAL A 76 15.02 -1.96 -8.63
C VAL A 76 15.51 -1.75 -7.20
N HIS A 77 15.28 -2.72 -6.33
CA HIS A 77 15.72 -2.63 -4.94
C HIS A 77 17.00 -3.44 -4.73
N TYR A 78 17.82 -3.07 -3.75
CA TYR A 78 19.10 -3.73 -3.48
C TYR A 78 19.02 -5.24 -3.18
N ARG A 79 17.84 -5.77 -2.87
CA ARG A 79 17.56 -7.22 -2.67
C ARG A 79 16.51 -7.78 -3.64
N ARG A 80 16.08 -7.02 -4.64
CA ARG A 80 15.05 -7.43 -5.60
C ARG A 80 15.36 -6.87 -6.97
N PHE A 81 16.05 -7.68 -7.77
CA PHE A 81 16.40 -7.43 -9.15
C PHE A 81 15.48 -8.21 -10.08
N LEU A 82 15.40 -7.80 -11.35
CA LEU A 82 14.63 -8.49 -12.38
C LEU A 82 15.49 -9.58 -13.03
N ARG A 83 14.94 -10.79 -13.20
CA ARG A 83 15.63 -11.94 -13.83
C ARG A 83 15.48 -11.93 -15.35
N GLU A 84 16.43 -12.52 -16.06
CA GLU A 84 16.26 -12.84 -17.48
C GLU A 84 15.04 -13.77 -17.70
N PRO A 85 14.23 -13.57 -18.76
CA PRO A 85 13.24 -14.53 -19.20
C PRO A 85 13.89 -15.89 -19.46
N SER A 86 13.29 -16.96 -18.94
CA SER A 86 13.84 -18.31 -19.10
C SER A 86 13.72 -18.78 -20.55
N GLY A 87 14.85 -18.92 -21.26
CA GLY A 87 14.96 -19.82 -22.41
C GLY A 87 15.30 -21.25 -21.95
N ALA A 88 15.39 -22.22 -22.87
CA ALA A 88 15.70 -23.65 -22.62
C ALA A 88 17.00 -23.94 -21.84
N ARG A 89 17.78 -22.90 -21.50
CA ARG A 89 18.87 -22.93 -20.53
C ARG A 89 18.51 -21.91 -19.44
N GLY A 90 17.76 -22.38 -18.45
CA GLY A 90 17.47 -21.59 -17.25
C GLY A 90 18.76 -21.05 -16.64
N GLY A 91 18.73 -19.81 -16.17
CA GLY A 91 19.88 -19.23 -15.49
C GLY A 91 19.46 -17.99 -14.73
N GLY A 92 19.78 -17.94 -13.44
CA GLY A 92 19.51 -16.84 -12.50
C GLY A 92 20.28 -15.54 -12.81
N ASN A 93 20.46 -15.21 -14.09
CA ASN A 93 21.11 -14.00 -14.54
C ASN A 93 20.15 -12.81 -14.38
N LEU A 94 20.75 -11.65 -14.07
CA LEU A 94 20.04 -10.39 -14.01
C LEU A 94 19.65 -9.93 -15.41
N LEU A 95 18.51 -9.26 -15.51
CA LEU A 95 17.98 -8.73 -16.76
C LEU A 95 19.00 -7.81 -17.45
N SER A 96 19.37 -8.15 -18.68
CA SER A 96 20.38 -7.43 -19.47
C SER A 96 19.78 -6.26 -20.25
N GLU A 97 20.65 -5.33 -20.67
CA GLU A 97 20.26 -4.21 -21.52
C GLU A 97 19.60 -4.65 -22.84
N ASN A 98 20.10 -5.71 -23.49
CA ASN A 98 19.55 -6.22 -24.74
C ASN A 98 18.12 -6.71 -24.55
N THR A 99 17.89 -7.55 -23.54
CA THR A 99 16.55 -8.06 -23.22
C THR A 99 15.59 -6.91 -22.86
N VAL A 100 16.04 -5.91 -22.09
CA VAL A 100 15.20 -4.73 -21.79
C VAL A 100 14.74 -4.04 -23.07
N ARG A 101 15.65 -3.82 -24.03
CA ARG A 101 15.29 -3.16 -25.30
C ARG A 101 14.31 -4.00 -26.12
N GLU A 102 14.51 -5.32 -26.17
CA GLU A 102 13.60 -6.24 -26.87
C GLU A 102 12.21 -6.26 -26.26
N LEU A 103 12.11 -6.32 -24.93
CA LEU A 103 10.84 -6.29 -24.21
C LEU A 103 10.12 -4.95 -24.39
N LEU A 104 10.83 -3.82 -24.29
CA LEU A 104 10.25 -2.49 -24.46
C LEU A 104 9.92 -2.11 -25.93
N ASN A 105 10.18 -3.02 -26.88
CA ASN A 105 9.62 -2.93 -28.24
C ASN A 105 8.25 -3.61 -28.34
N LYS A 106 7.88 -4.45 -27.38
CA LYS A 106 6.62 -5.22 -27.35
C LYS A 106 5.66 -4.75 -26.25
N TYR A 107 6.20 -4.23 -25.15
CA TYR A 107 5.47 -3.81 -23.97
C TYR A 107 5.82 -2.36 -23.61
N ASP A 108 4.90 -1.66 -22.94
CA ASP A 108 5.12 -0.29 -22.48
C ASP A 108 6.13 -0.22 -21.33
N CYS A 109 6.10 -1.22 -20.44
CA CYS A 109 7.01 -1.33 -19.33
C CYS A 109 7.25 -2.77 -18.85
N ILE A 110 8.33 -2.96 -18.11
CA ILE A 110 8.68 -4.19 -17.41
C ILE A 110 8.47 -3.95 -15.92
N VAL A 111 7.80 -4.89 -15.25
CA VAL A 111 7.42 -4.78 -13.83
C VAL A 111 7.76 -6.06 -13.09
N ALA A 112 7.77 -6.01 -11.76
CA ALA A 112 7.81 -7.23 -10.96
C ALA A 112 6.58 -8.09 -11.28
N ALA A 113 6.79 -9.41 -11.40
CA ALA A 113 5.71 -10.36 -11.63
C ALA A 113 4.61 -10.23 -10.57
N HIS A 114 3.35 -10.48 -10.97
CA HIS A 114 2.24 -10.41 -10.04
C HIS A 114 2.42 -11.44 -8.93
N GLU A 115 2.30 -10.99 -7.69
CA GLU A 115 2.25 -11.85 -6.52
C GLU A 115 0.77 -12.00 -6.08
N PRO A 116 0.27 -13.25 -5.91
CA PRO A 116 -1.06 -13.46 -5.35
C PRO A 116 -1.10 -13.01 -3.90
N VAL A 117 -2.21 -12.39 -3.49
CA VAL A 117 -2.43 -11.99 -2.09
C VAL A 117 -3.32 -13.01 -1.40
N VAL A 118 -2.86 -13.50 -0.24
CA VAL A 118 -3.51 -14.61 0.47
C VAL A 118 -3.64 -14.38 1.97
N GLN A 119 -4.66 -14.99 2.56
CA GLN A 119 -4.79 -15.22 3.99
C GLN A 119 -4.96 -16.72 4.23
N GLY A 120 -3.94 -17.37 4.80
CA GLY A 120 -3.88 -18.83 4.81
C GLY A 120 -3.78 -19.38 3.38
N ARG A 121 -4.82 -20.09 2.91
CA ARG A 121 -4.90 -20.62 1.54
C ARG A 121 -5.86 -19.87 0.63
N PHE A 122 -6.61 -18.90 1.16
CA PHE A 122 -7.63 -18.17 0.42
C PHE A 122 -7.06 -16.94 -0.25
N LEU A 123 -7.42 -16.72 -1.51
CA LEU A 123 -7.18 -15.45 -2.19
C LEU A 123 -8.03 -14.36 -1.55
N ILE A 124 -7.41 -13.22 -1.30
CA ILE A 124 -8.04 -12.05 -0.68
C ILE A 124 -7.93 -10.84 -1.59
N SER A 125 -8.72 -9.80 -1.35
CA SER A 125 -8.56 -8.56 -2.11
C SER A 125 -7.30 -7.78 -1.69
N LEU A 126 -6.75 -6.98 -2.59
CA LEU A 126 -5.63 -6.08 -2.29
C LEU A 126 -5.94 -5.11 -1.15
N ALA A 127 -7.18 -4.63 -1.08
CA ALA A 127 -7.62 -3.75 -0.02
C ALA A 127 -7.64 -4.46 1.33
N GLU A 128 -8.07 -5.72 1.37
CA GLU A 128 -8.04 -6.55 2.56
C GLU A 128 -6.60 -6.85 3.00
N GLN A 129 -5.73 -7.23 2.06
CA GLN A 129 -4.31 -7.46 2.34
C GLN A 129 -3.67 -6.21 2.96
N TYR A 130 -4.01 -5.01 2.47
CA TYR A 130 -3.54 -3.75 3.07
C TYR A 130 -4.03 -3.60 4.52
N ARG A 131 -5.28 -3.94 4.83
CA ARG A 131 -5.85 -3.76 6.17
C ARG A 131 -5.32 -4.73 7.21
N LEU A 132 -5.03 -5.95 6.77
CA LEU A 132 -4.34 -6.93 7.61
C LEU A 132 -2.98 -6.36 8.05
N ALA A 133 -2.22 -5.77 7.13
CA ALA A 133 -0.85 -5.32 7.38
C ALA A 133 -0.69 -3.86 7.86
N HIS A 134 -1.64 -2.98 7.56
CA HIS A 134 -1.51 -1.52 7.66
C HIS A 134 -2.81 -0.85 8.13
N SER A 135 -2.77 0.47 8.40
CA SER A 135 -3.95 1.23 8.83
C SER A 135 -5.02 1.32 7.74
N SER A 136 -6.21 0.80 8.01
CA SER A 136 -7.35 0.89 7.09
C SER A 136 -7.75 2.33 6.75
N THR A 137 -7.50 3.28 7.65
CA THR A 137 -7.77 4.71 7.42
C THR A 137 -6.91 5.27 6.31
N ASP A 138 -5.65 4.86 6.19
CA ASP A 138 -4.75 5.37 5.14
C ASP A 138 -5.32 5.06 3.75
N LEU A 139 -5.85 3.85 3.57
CA LEU A 139 -6.47 3.44 2.32
C LEU A 139 -7.81 4.14 2.05
N ILE A 140 -8.61 4.40 3.09
CA ILE A 140 -9.86 5.19 2.99
C ILE A 140 -9.54 6.63 2.58
N GLN A 141 -8.52 7.25 3.20
CA GLN A 141 -8.08 8.60 2.86
C GLN A 141 -7.51 8.63 1.44
N LEU A 142 -6.80 7.59 1.01
CA LEU A 142 -6.33 7.48 -0.36
C LEU A 142 -7.49 7.45 -1.35
N ARG A 143 -8.49 6.60 -1.12
CA ARG A 143 -9.69 6.55 -1.96
C ARG A 143 -10.41 7.90 -2.02
N LYS A 144 -10.56 8.60 -0.88
CA LYS A 144 -11.13 9.95 -0.82
C LYS A 144 -10.32 10.96 -1.63
N VAL A 145 -8.98 10.91 -1.57
CA VAL A 145 -8.09 11.76 -2.36
C VAL A 145 -8.25 11.48 -3.85
N ILE A 146 -8.26 10.21 -4.24
CA ILE A 146 -8.48 9.82 -5.65
C ILE A 146 -9.85 10.30 -6.13
N GLY A 147 -10.93 9.99 -5.41
CA GLY A 147 -12.27 10.39 -5.82
C GLY A 147 -12.45 11.91 -5.93
N ARG A 148 -11.83 12.69 -5.03
CA ARG A 148 -11.96 14.15 -5.02
C ARG A 148 -11.06 14.87 -6.02
N TYR A 149 -9.80 14.46 -6.13
CA TYR A 149 -8.78 15.21 -6.88
C TYR A 149 -8.29 14.48 -8.13
N PHE A 150 -8.59 13.20 -8.31
CA PHE A 150 -8.15 12.40 -9.45
C PHE A 150 -9.30 11.51 -9.91
N SER A 151 -10.50 12.09 -10.01
CA SER A 151 -11.76 11.34 -10.12
C SER A 151 -11.79 10.36 -11.30
N SER A 152 -11.10 10.67 -12.39
CA SER A 152 -10.98 9.76 -13.54
C SER A 152 -10.22 8.46 -13.21
N TYR A 153 -9.42 8.42 -12.14
CA TYR A 153 -8.73 7.22 -11.64
C TYR A 153 -9.58 6.40 -10.68
N LEU A 154 -10.73 6.89 -10.20
CA LEU A 154 -11.51 6.22 -9.16
C LEU A 154 -11.97 4.82 -9.57
N THR A 155 -12.47 4.66 -10.80
CA THR A 155 -12.88 3.33 -11.31
C THR A 155 -11.71 2.35 -11.37
N ALA A 156 -10.53 2.80 -11.82
CA ALA A 156 -9.34 1.97 -11.83
C ALA A 156 -8.89 1.64 -10.40
N PHE A 157 -8.94 2.61 -9.50
CA PHE A 157 -8.62 2.44 -8.08
C PHE A 157 -9.48 1.36 -7.44
N ASP A 158 -10.80 1.48 -7.55
CA ASP A 158 -11.74 0.53 -6.97
C ASP A 158 -11.50 -0.88 -7.54
N SER A 159 -11.33 -1.00 -8.86
CA SER A 159 -11.01 -2.28 -9.50
C SER A 159 -9.70 -2.90 -8.98
N VAL A 160 -8.62 -2.12 -8.84
CA VAL A 160 -7.34 -2.64 -8.32
C VAL A 160 -7.48 -3.12 -6.89
N MET A 161 -8.27 -2.40 -6.08
CA MET A 161 -8.49 -2.73 -4.68
C MET A 161 -9.25 -4.05 -4.51
N PHE A 162 -10.00 -4.49 -5.53
CA PHE A 162 -10.68 -5.79 -5.59
C PHE A 162 -9.82 -6.94 -6.14
N ASP A 163 -8.70 -6.65 -6.83
CA ASP A 163 -7.83 -7.70 -7.36
C ASP A 163 -7.24 -8.57 -6.25
N SER A 164 -6.92 -9.83 -6.59
CA SER A 164 -6.27 -10.79 -5.71
C SER A 164 -4.80 -11.04 -6.03
N ALA A 165 -4.20 -10.19 -6.87
CA ALA A 165 -2.78 -10.18 -7.17
C ALA A 165 -2.36 -8.78 -7.64
N PHE A 166 -1.09 -8.42 -7.45
CA PHE A 166 -0.55 -7.13 -7.91
C PHE A 166 0.96 -7.21 -8.17
N SER A 167 1.52 -6.25 -8.91
CA SER A 167 2.97 -6.04 -9.00
C SER A 167 3.47 -5.24 -7.79
N PRO A 168 4.25 -5.85 -6.87
CA PRO A 168 4.72 -5.19 -5.65
C PRO A 168 5.98 -4.34 -5.86
N TYR A 169 6.45 -3.74 -4.76
CA TYR A 169 7.78 -3.10 -4.62
C TYR A 169 8.02 -1.81 -5.39
N ASN A 170 7.08 -1.29 -6.19
CA ASN A 170 7.33 -0.13 -7.07
C ASN A 170 8.48 -0.35 -8.07
N ILE A 171 8.77 -1.61 -8.43
CA ILE A 171 9.80 -1.96 -9.42
C ILE A 171 9.25 -1.73 -10.82
N LEU A 172 9.98 -0.95 -11.62
CA LEU A 172 9.57 -0.53 -12.96
C LEU A 172 10.80 -0.30 -13.83
N VAL A 173 10.79 -0.81 -15.06
CA VAL A 173 11.71 -0.41 -16.14
C VAL A 173 10.90 0.03 -17.35
N CYS A 174 11.13 1.26 -17.83
CA CYS A 174 10.35 1.81 -18.94
C CYS A 174 11.08 2.94 -19.67
N ARG A 175 10.46 3.42 -20.75
CA ARG A 175 10.92 4.64 -21.44
C ARG A 175 10.67 5.86 -20.56
N LYS A 176 11.62 6.79 -20.57
CA LYS A 176 11.61 8.01 -19.74
C LYS A 176 10.32 8.84 -19.83
N PRO A 177 9.65 9.01 -20.99
CA PRO A 177 8.36 9.70 -21.05
C PRO A 177 7.27 9.06 -20.19
N LEU A 178 7.20 7.72 -20.13
CA LEU A 178 6.25 7.00 -19.31
C LEU A 178 6.54 7.23 -17.82
N LEU A 179 7.80 7.06 -17.40
CA LEU A 179 8.22 7.34 -16.02
C LEU A 179 7.89 8.78 -15.62
N ASN A 180 8.11 9.75 -16.51
CA ASN A 180 7.80 11.16 -16.23
C ASN A 180 6.30 11.38 -15.99
N SER A 181 5.44 10.70 -16.73
CA SER A 181 3.99 10.80 -16.53
C SER A 181 3.52 10.09 -15.28
N TYR A 182 4.03 8.89 -15.02
CA TYR A 182 3.76 8.15 -13.80
C TYR A 182 4.18 8.94 -12.56
N ALA A 183 5.44 9.39 -12.49
CA ALA A 183 5.97 10.12 -11.35
C ALA A 183 5.21 11.43 -11.11
N ARG A 184 4.84 12.16 -12.18
CA ARG A 184 4.07 13.40 -12.06
C ARG A 184 2.72 13.15 -11.37
N TRP A 185 2.01 12.10 -11.77
CA TRP A 185 0.74 11.71 -11.16
C TRP A 185 0.94 11.18 -9.73
N LEU A 186 1.82 10.21 -9.53
CA LEU A 186 2.09 9.60 -8.22
C LEU A 186 2.41 10.66 -7.17
N PHE A 187 3.40 11.51 -7.43
CA PHE A 187 3.79 12.53 -6.45
C PHE A 187 2.74 13.63 -6.28
N ALA A 188 1.82 13.82 -7.23
CA ALA A 188 0.67 14.70 -7.02
C ALA A 188 -0.34 14.09 -6.04
N VAL A 189 -0.63 12.80 -6.15
CA VAL A 189 -1.46 12.05 -5.18
C VAL A 189 -0.81 12.08 -3.80
N GLU A 190 0.48 11.73 -3.71
CA GLU A 190 1.21 11.68 -2.44
C GLU A 190 1.20 13.03 -1.72
N ARG A 191 1.38 14.16 -2.42
CA ARG A 191 1.28 15.49 -1.79
C ARG A 191 -0.09 15.75 -1.15
N LYS A 192 -1.18 15.26 -1.75
CA LYS A 192 -2.53 15.37 -1.16
C LYS A 192 -2.71 14.44 0.03
N MET A 193 -2.01 13.31 0.04
CA MET A 193 -2.00 12.34 1.13
C MET A 193 -1.18 12.81 2.33
N GLU A 194 -0.04 13.47 2.13
CA GLU A 194 0.78 14.06 3.20
C GLU A 194 0.01 15.09 4.04
N VAL A 195 -1.05 15.67 3.48
CA VAL A 195 -1.93 16.62 4.16
C VAL A 195 -3.08 15.92 4.90
N ARG A 196 -3.25 14.60 4.75
CA ARG A 196 -4.33 13.81 5.37
C ARG A 196 -3.84 12.73 6.30
N VAL A 197 -2.62 12.24 6.09
CA VAL A 197 -2.01 11.16 6.84
C VAL A 197 -0.79 11.69 7.56
N ASP A 198 -0.80 11.61 8.89
CA ASP A 198 0.39 11.78 9.71
C ASP A 198 1.14 10.45 9.77
N PRO A 199 2.34 10.34 9.18
CA PRO A 199 3.09 9.10 9.16
C PRO A 199 3.83 8.83 10.47
N PHE A 200 3.87 9.75 11.45
CA PHE A 200 4.72 9.61 12.64
C PHE A 200 3.94 9.34 13.93
N THR A 201 2.83 10.03 14.13
CA THR A 201 2.06 9.91 15.38
C THR A 201 1.45 8.50 15.49
N ASP A 202 1.65 7.85 16.64
CA ASP A 202 1.13 6.52 16.97
C ASP A 202 1.52 5.39 15.98
N ARG A 203 2.69 5.53 15.32
CA ARG A 203 3.24 4.55 14.37
C ARG A 203 4.66 4.14 14.72
N ASP A 204 4.90 2.83 14.73
CA ASP A 204 6.25 2.27 14.78
C ASP A 204 7.03 2.58 13.48
N PRO A 205 8.36 2.35 13.45
CA PRO A 205 9.17 2.61 12.25
C PRO A 205 8.74 1.85 10.99
N TYR A 206 8.08 0.70 11.12
CA TYR A 206 7.56 -0.04 9.98
C TYR A 206 6.32 0.65 9.40
N GLN A 207 5.36 1.03 10.24
CA GLN A 207 4.12 1.72 9.83
C GLN A 207 4.36 3.18 9.40
N GLN A 208 5.49 3.78 9.75
CA GLN A 208 5.92 5.10 9.23
C GLN A 208 6.09 5.09 7.71
N ARG A 209 6.30 3.92 7.08
CA ARG A 209 6.52 3.73 5.64
C ARG A 209 5.23 3.81 4.79
N VAL A 210 4.17 4.39 5.34
CA VAL A 210 2.82 4.44 4.75
C VAL A 210 2.79 4.86 3.28
N PHE A 211 3.53 5.89 2.88
CA PHE A 211 3.54 6.37 1.50
C PHE A 211 4.23 5.38 0.55
N GLY A 212 5.26 4.66 1.03
CA GLY A 212 5.83 3.53 0.29
C GLY A 212 4.79 2.43 0.02
N PHE A 213 4.03 2.04 1.05
CA PHE A 213 2.99 1.01 0.93
C PHE A 213 1.83 1.45 0.03
N LEU A 214 1.36 2.69 0.16
CA LEU A 214 0.29 3.23 -0.68
C LEU A 214 0.73 3.34 -2.15
N ALA A 215 1.99 3.71 -2.40
CA ALA A 215 2.51 3.82 -3.76
C ALA A 215 2.51 2.50 -4.52
N GLU A 216 2.72 1.36 -3.85
CA GLU A 216 2.63 0.04 -4.51
C GLU A 216 1.23 -0.21 -5.08
N ARG A 217 0.19 0.25 -4.38
CA ARG A 217 -1.20 0.16 -4.84
C ARG A 217 -1.42 1.16 -5.97
N LEU A 218 -0.99 2.41 -5.78
CA LEU A 218 -1.10 3.46 -6.80
C LEU A 218 -0.38 3.10 -8.11
N PHE A 219 0.74 2.37 -8.04
CA PHE A 219 1.44 1.89 -9.22
C PHE A 219 0.53 1.03 -10.10
N ASN A 220 -0.11 0.03 -9.51
CA ASN A 220 -1.06 -0.85 -10.20
C ASN A 220 -2.31 -0.08 -10.69
N VAL A 221 -2.78 0.93 -9.94
CA VAL A 221 -3.84 1.85 -10.39
C VAL A 221 -3.44 2.59 -11.65
N TYR A 222 -2.21 3.10 -11.71
CA TYR A 222 -1.70 3.79 -12.90
C TYR A 222 -1.62 2.86 -14.11
N LEU A 223 -1.05 1.65 -13.93
CA LEU A 223 -0.97 0.64 -14.99
C LEU A 223 -2.36 0.36 -15.59
N ARG A 224 -3.36 0.12 -14.73
CA ARG A 224 -4.74 -0.17 -15.15
C ARG A 224 -5.44 1.02 -15.80
N LYS A 225 -5.34 2.22 -15.21
CA LYS A 225 -5.98 3.43 -15.74
C LYS A 225 -5.53 3.74 -17.16
N HIS A 226 -4.23 3.61 -17.42
CA HIS A 226 -3.62 3.91 -18.72
C HIS A 226 -3.60 2.70 -19.67
N ARG A 227 -4.10 1.54 -19.22
CA ARG A 227 -4.13 0.28 -20.00
C ARG A 227 -2.76 -0.08 -20.56
N LEU A 228 -1.73 0.08 -19.73
CA LEU A 228 -0.35 -0.17 -20.14
C LEU A 228 -0.12 -1.67 -20.32
N SER A 229 0.54 -2.04 -21.41
CA SER A 229 1.02 -3.39 -21.62
C SER A 229 2.29 -3.63 -20.80
N THR A 230 2.28 -4.67 -19.95
CA THR A 230 3.37 -4.97 -19.02
C THR A 230 4.01 -6.31 -19.32
N TYR A 231 5.34 -6.35 -19.30
CA TYR A 231 6.06 -7.61 -19.16
C TYR A 231 6.31 -7.89 -17.68
N GLU A 232 5.81 -9.01 -17.19
CA GLU A 232 5.98 -9.47 -15.83
C GLU A 232 7.26 -10.27 -15.67
N CYS A 233 8.13 -9.82 -14.78
CA CYS A 233 9.45 -10.38 -14.61
C CYS A 233 9.68 -10.78 -13.15
N SER A 234 10.06 -12.04 -12.96
CA SER A 234 10.36 -12.59 -11.64
C SER A 234 11.52 -11.86 -10.98
N THR A 235 11.44 -11.67 -9.67
CA THR A 235 12.50 -11.02 -8.90
C THR A 235 13.54 -12.01 -8.37
N VAL A 236 14.75 -11.52 -8.10
CA VAL A 236 15.83 -12.27 -7.43
C VAL A 236 16.54 -11.38 -6.41
N ASP A 237 16.92 -11.95 -5.28
CA ASP A 237 17.94 -11.38 -4.43
C ASP A 237 19.31 -11.89 -4.91
N PRO A 238 20.16 -11.05 -5.54
CA PRO A 238 21.45 -11.49 -6.05
C PRO A 238 22.41 -11.93 -4.94
N ALA A 239 22.16 -11.54 -3.68
CA ALA A 239 22.94 -11.97 -2.52
C ALA A 239 22.49 -13.34 -1.96
N ALA A 240 21.30 -13.82 -2.34
CA ALA A 240 20.70 -15.05 -1.80
C ALA A 240 20.69 -16.19 -2.85
N GLN A 241 21.81 -16.43 -3.53
CA GLN A 241 21.89 -17.40 -4.64
C GLN A 241 21.57 -18.86 -4.25
N ASP A 242 21.48 -19.16 -2.96
CA ASP A 242 21.24 -20.51 -2.42
C ASP A 242 19.92 -20.66 -1.65
N GLU A 243 19.03 -19.65 -1.64
CA GLU A 243 17.70 -19.88 -1.06
C GLU A 243 16.90 -20.82 -1.97
N PRO A 244 16.35 -21.93 -1.43
CA PRO A 244 15.48 -22.79 -2.21
C PRO A 244 14.37 -21.92 -2.79
N ALA A 245 14.04 -22.14 -4.08
CA ALA A 245 12.84 -21.57 -4.66
C ALA A 245 11.72 -21.78 -3.63
N SER A 246 11.08 -20.68 -3.19
CA SER A 246 10.06 -20.73 -2.14
C SER A 246 9.19 -21.94 -2.42
N ASP A 247 9.11 -22.85 -1.44
CA ASP A 247 8.46 -24.15 -1.61
C ASP A 247 7.25 -23.97 -2.52
N ASP A 248 7.23 -24.72 -3.62
CA ASP A 248 6.07 -24.84 -4.48
C ASP A 248 4.94 -25.34 -3.57
N ILE A 249 4.19 -24.40 -2.99
CA ILE A 249 2.99 -24.69 -2.23
C ILE A 249 2.01 -25.17 -3.27
N SER A 250 2.16 -26.44 -3.65
CA SER A 250 1.31 -27.22 -4.53
C SER A 250 -0.15 -27.33 -4.03
N ALA A 251 -0.49 -26.68 -2.91
CA ALA A 251 -1.86 -26.37 -2.60
C ALA A 251 -2.29 -25.15 -3.43
N ALA A 252 -2.98 -25.41 -4.54
CA ALA A 252 -3.65 -24.38 -5.34
C ALA A 252 -4.38 -23.40 -4.43
N TYR A 253 -4.12 -22.11 -4.60
CA TYR A 253 -4.84 -21.06 -3.88
C TYR A 253 -6.34 -21.22 -4.11
N ILE A 254 -7.12 -21.03 -3.04
CA ILE A 254 -8.56 -21.19 -3.08
C ILE A 254 -9.18 -19.83 -3.36
N GLU A 255 -9.85 -19.70 -4.51
CA GLU A 255 -10.74 -18.57 -4.73
C GLU A 255 -11.84 -18.58 -3.66
N ARG A 256 -12.04 -17.44 -3.00
CA ARG A 256 -13.18 -17.30 -2.11
C ARG A 256 -14.47 -17.44 -2.92
N PRO A 257 -15.55 -17.94 -2.31
CA PRO A 257 -16.85 -17.87 -2.94
C PRO A 257 -17.13 -16.47 -3.46
N ASN A 258 -17.77 -16.38 -4.63
CA ASN A 258 -18.23 -15.14 -5.22
C ASN A 258 -19.75 -15.22 -5.40
N PHE A 259 -20.45 -15.18 -4.27
CA PHE A 259 -21.91 -15.20 -4.27
C PHE A 259 -22.40 -13.92 -4.96
N SER A 260 -23.13 -14.12 -6.07
CA SER A 260 -23.85 -13.05 -6.74
C SER A 260 -25.09 -12.74 -5.91
N ILE A 261 -24.89 -11.94 -4.85
CA ILE A 261 -25.98 -11.60 -3.93
C ILE A 261 -26.91 -10.61 -4.63
N THR A 262 -28.15 -11.04 -4.84
CA THR A 262 -29.24 -10.20 -5.34
C THR A 262 -30.24 -9.99 -4.21
N GLY A 263 -30.56 -8.72 -3.91
CA GLY A 263 -31.39 -8.35 -2.75
C GLY A 263 -30.59 -7.62 -1.67
N LEU A 264 -30.25 -6.36 -1.93
CA LEU A 264 -29.69 -5.46 -0.92
C LEU A 264 -30.80 -4.98 0.01
N ALA A 265 -31.03 -5.69 1.11
CA ALA A 265 -31.69 -5.09 2.26
C ALA A 265 -30.68 -4.17 2.96
N THR A 266 -31.07 -2.93 3.27
CA THR A 266 -30.23 -2.06 4.11
C THR A 266 -30.06 -2.75 5.47
N PRO A 267 -28.83 -2.93 5.97
CA PRO A 267 -28.58 -3.64 7.22
C PRO A 267 -28.98 -2.80 8.42
N ILE A 268 -30.28 -2.75 8.70
CA ILE A 268 -30.87 -2.00 9.80
C ILE A 268 -31.25 -2.96 10.91
N ASP A 269 -30.74 -2.72 12.12
CA ASP A 269 -31.17 -3.42 13.33
C ASP A 269 -31.50 -2.40 14.43
N CYS A 270 -32.63 -2.57 15.11
CA CYS A 270 -33.12 -1.66 16.15
C CYS A 270 -33.14 -0.16 15.76
N GLY A 271 -33.35 0.13 14.47
CA GLY A 271 -33.36 1.51 13.93
C GLY A 271 -31.98 2.13 13.68
N ILE A 272 -30.90 1.34 13.79
CA ILE A 272 -29.52 1.74 13.50
C ILE A 272 -29.12 1.15 12.15
N ASP A 273 -28.58 2.00 11.27
CA ASP A 273 -28.04 1.61 9.97
C ASP A 273 -26.57 1.18 10.10
N TYR A 274 -26.27 -0.08 9.78
CA TYR A 274 -24.93 -0.67 9.84
C TYR A 274 -24.18 -0.66 8.51
N SER A 275 -24.68 0.02 7.46
CA SER A 275 -24.10 -0.01 6.11
C SER A 275 -22.62 0.41 6.06
N ASP A 276 -22.16 1.25 6.99
CA ASP A 276 -20.76 1.69 7.07
C ASP A 276 -19.79 0.63 7.65
N VAL A 277 -20.32 -0.43 8.26
CA VAL A 277 -19.56 -1.46 8.99
C VAL A 277 -19.94 -2.90 8.61
N PHE A 278 -21.03 -3.07 7.84
CA PHE A 278 -21.52 -4.36 7.36
C PHE A 278 -21.95 -4.26 5.89
N ASP A 279 -21.33 -5.08 5.05
CA ASP A 279 -21.71 -5.37 3.67
C ASP A 279 -21.98 -6.88 3.57
N TYR A 280 -23.22 -7.23 3.26
CA TYR A 280 -23.69 -8.61 3.26
C TYR A 280 -22.91 -9.50 2.28
N SER A 281 -22.64 -9.00 1.08
CA SER A 281 -21.88 -9.73 0.05
C SER A 281 -20.45 -9.93 0.48
N PHE A 282 -19.80 -8.87 0.97
CA PHE A 282 -18.46 -8.94 1.50
C PHE A 282 -18.37 -9.96 2.64
N TYR A 283 -19.27 -9.89 3.62
CA TYR A 283 -19.23 -10.73 4.81
C TYR A 283 -19.34 -12.22 4.49
N LEU A 284 -20.28 -12.61 3.61
CA LEU A 284 -20.42 -14.02 3.23
C LEU A 284 -19.30 -14.52 2.33
N ASN A 285 -18.82 -13.71 1.38
CA ASN A 285 -17.69 -14.10 0.54
C ASN A 285 -16.39 -14.21 1.35
N HIS A 286 -16.28 -13.44 2.44
CA HIS A 286 -15.11 -13.45 3.32
C HIS A 286 -15.15 -14.59 4.36
N TYR A 287 -16.33 -15.04 4.77
CA TYR A 287 -16.53 -16.14 5.73
C TYR A 287 -17.36 -17.28 5.11
N PRO A 288 -16.71 -18.22 4.39
CA PRO A 288 -17.40 -19.31 3.69
C PRO A 288 -18.26 -20.20 4.60
N ASP A 289 -17.86 -20.37 5.86
CA ASP A 289 -18.61 -21.06 6.91
C ASP A 289 -20.01 -20.46 7.12
N LEU A 290 -20.14 -19.13 6.96
CA LEU A 290 -21.41 -18.43 7.10
C LEU A 290 -22.23 -18.50 5.82
N ALA A 291 -21.58 -18.52 4.67
CA ALA A 291 -22.29 -18.49 3.42
C ALA A 291 -23.15 -19.74 3.20
N GLU A 292 -22.68 -20.92 3.61
CA GLU A 292 -23.47 -22.15 3.54
C GLU A 292 -24.81 -22.06 4.28
N HIS A 293 -24.89 -21.21 5.32
CA HIS A 293 -26.07 -21.08 6.18
C HIS A 293 -26.92 -19.84 5.88
N TYR A 294 -26.32 -18.79 5.33
CA TYR A 294 -26.95 -17.47 5.25
C TYR A 294 -26.95 -16.85 3.85
N PHE A 295 -26.59 -17.59 2.78
CA PHE A 295 -26.48 -17.04 1.40
C PHE A 295 -27.74 -16.37 0.84
N ASP A 296 -28.93 -16.73 1.34
CA ASP A 296 -30.23 -16.19 0.93
C ASP A 296 -30.95 -15.43 2.05
N ASN A 297 -30.28 -15.18 3.18
CA ASN A 297 -30.85 -14.55 4.36
C ASN A 297 -30.00 -13.38 4.90
N PRO A 298 -30.16 -12.17 4.34
CA PRO A 298 -29.45 -10.97 4.79
C PRO A 298 -29.68 -10.63 6.27
N GLU A 299 -30.91 -10.79 6.77
CA GLU A 299 -31.28 -10.46 8.15
C GLU A 299 -30.59 -11.39 9.17
N ALA A 300 -30.55 -12.69 8.88
CA ALA A 300 -29.85 -13.66 9.71
C ALA A 300 -28.33 -13.43 9.67
N SER A 301 -27.77 -13.04 8.52
CA SER A 301 -26.36 -12.70 8.40
C SER A 301 -25.97 -11.47 9.23
N LEU A 302 -26.78 -10.41 9.19
CA LEU A 302 -26.61 -9.25 10.07
C LEU A 302 -26.74 -9.66 11.55
N SER A 303 -27.75 -10.46 11.88
CA SER A 303 -27.94 -10.97 13.25
C SER A 303 -26.72 -11.73 13.75
N HIS A 304 -26.12 -12.58 12.91
CA HIS A 304 -24.88 -13.29 13.22
C HIS A 304 -23.71 -12.32 13.45
N PHE A 305 -23.54 -11.32 12.58
CA PHE A 305 -22.49 -10.32 12.76
C PHE A 305 -22.65 -9.55 14.08
N LEU A 306 -23.85 -9.12 14.42
CA LEU A 306 -24.13 -8.39 15.65
C LEU A 306 -23.93 -9.26 16.90
N ALA A 307 -24.34 -10.53 16.86
CA ALA A 307 -24.28 -11.44 18.00
C ALA A 307 -22.87 -12.03 18.23
N TYR A 308 -22.13 -12.33 17.16
CA TYR A 308 -20.87 -13.07 17.22
C TYR A 308 -19.74 -12.34 16.49
N GLY A 309 -19.97 -11.91 15.25
CA GLY A 309 -18.94 -11.36 14.38
C GLY A 309 -18.19 -10.17 14.97
N ILE A 310 -18.91 -9.23 15.60
CA ILE A 310 -18.33 -8.06 16.29
C ILE A 310 -17.36 -8.50 17.41
N HIS A 311 -17.75 -9.48 18.22
CA HIS A 311 -16.96 -9.97 19.35
C HIS A 311 -15.74 -10.78 18.90
N GLU A 312 -15.88 -11.54 17.82
CA GLU A 312 -14.81 -12.29 17.17
C GLU A 312 -13.83 -11.39 16.40
N GLY A 313 -14.17 -10.12 16.21
CA GLY A 313 -13.37 -9.18 15.42
C GLY A 313 -13.47 -9.40 13.91
N ARG A 314 -14.54 -10.06 13.43
CA ARG A 314 -14.76 -10.32 12.00
C ARG A 314 -14.90 -9.00 11.22
N MET A 315 -14.29 -8.95 10.04
CA MET A 315 -14.40 -7.84 9.11
C MET A 315 -15.61 -8.07 8.20
N ALA A 316 -16.67 -7.28 8.41
CA ALA A 316 -17.91 -7.42 7.64
C ALA A 316 -18.07 -6.37 6.54
N HIS A 317 -17.12 -5.45 6.36
CA HIS A 317 -17.25 -4.39 5.36
C HIS A 317 -15.92 -4.08 4.68
N PRO A 318 -15.91 -3.84 3.35
CA PRO A 318 -14.70 -3.62 2.57
C PRO A 318 -13.98 -2.32 2.88
N HIS A 319 -14.47 -1.48 3.80
CA HIS A 319 -13.80 -0.25 4.22
C HIS A 319 -13.80 -0.04 5.74
N PHE A 320 -14.10 -1.07 6.53
CA PHE A 320 -14.12 -0.94 7.98
C PHE A 320 -13.60 -2.19 8.68
N SER A 321 -12.81 -1.99 9.75
CA SER A 321 -12.30 -3.06 10.60
C SER A 321 -12.39 -2.63 12.05
N ILE A 322 -13.09 -3.43 12.85
CA ILE A 322 -13.30 -3.14 14.27
C ILE A 322 -11.99 -3.22 15.06
N VAL A 323 -11.17 -4.24 14.78
CA VAL A 323 -9.83 -4.39 15.37
C VAL A 323 -9.02 -3.14 15.05
N SER A 324 -9.10 -2.69 13.79
CA SER A 324 -8.37 -1.51 13.38
C SER A 324 -8.81 -0.25 14.16
N TYR A 325 -10.12 -0.09 14.29
CA TYR A 325 -10.71 1.06 14.98
C TYR A 325 -10.38 1.09 16.49
N ILE A 326 -10.45 -0.07 17.16
CA ILE A 326 -10.07 -0.23 18.58
C ILE A 326 -8.61 0.19 18.81
N ASN A 327 -7.70 -0.31 17.98
CA ASN A 327 -6.26 -0.03 18.07
C ASN A 327 -5.92 1.44 17.78
N GLY A 328 -6.70 2.11 16.93
CA GLY A 328 -6.51 3.53 16.61
C GLY A 328 -7.09 4.51 17.62
N CYS A 329 -7.89 4.02 18.57
CA CYS A 329 -8.56 4.87 19.55
C CYS A 329 -8.15 4.53 21.00
N PRO A 330 -6.91 4.86 21.46
CA PRO A 330 -6.45 4.54 22.81
C PRO A 330 -7.35 5.04 23.94
N LEU A 331 -8.01 6.19 23.75
CA LEU A 331 -8.95 6.74 24.73
C LEU A 331 -10.22 5.89 24.82
N LEU A 332 -10.77 5.45 23.68
CA LEU A 332 -11.92 4.55 23.67
C LEU A 332 -11.58 3.18 24.27
N ARG A 333 -10.32 2.72 24.17
CA ARG A 333 -9.85 1.52 24.90
C ARG A 333 -9.96 1.64 26.40
N GLN A 334 -9.67 2.82 26.95
CA GLN A 334 -9.81 3.07 28.38
C GLN A 334 -11.28 3.11 28.81
N GLU A 335 -12.17 3.57 27.93
CA GLU A 335 -13.60 3.75 28.23
C GLU A 335 -14.42 2.46 28.01
N PHE A 336 -14.28 1.84 26.84
CA PHE A 336 -15.12 0.71 26.41
C PHE A 336 -14.52 -0.65 26.74
N SER A 337 -13.21 -0.72 27.04
CA SER A 337 -12.52 -1.99 27.31
C SER A 337 -12.82 -3.02 26.21
N ASN A 338 -13.35 -4.20 26.56
CA ASN A 338 -13.69 -5.29 25.63
C ASN A 338 -15.11 -5.19 25.03
N ASN A 339 -15.83 -4.08 25.23
CA ASN A 339 -17.16 -3.89 24.65
C ASN A 339 -17.07 -3.47 23.18
N HIS A 340 -16.83 -4.44 22.30
CA HIS A 340 -16.69 -4.24 20.85
C HIS A 340 -17.93 -3.55 20.22
N VAL A 341 -19.14 -3.87 20.69
CA VAL A 341 -20.37 -3.22 20.23
C VAL A 341 -20.34 -1.71 20.47
N ALA A 342 -19.82 -1.25 21.61
CA ALA A 342 -19.69 0.18 21.91
C ALA A 342 -18.80 0.91 20.90
N TYR A 343 -17.74 0.28 20.39
CA TYR A 343 -16.90 0.86 19.35
C TYR A 343 -17.63 0.99 18.01
N ILE A 344 -18.41 -0.03 17.61
CA ILE A 344 -19.23 0.04 16.39
C ILE A 344 -20.23 1.19 16.48
N LEU A 345 -20.97 1.26 17.59
CA LEU A 345 -21.95 2.33 17.81
C LEU A 345 -21.28 3.70 17.85
N HIS A 346 -20.10 3.80 18.46
CA HIS A 346 -19.31 5.03 18.46
C HIS A 346 -18.90 5.43 17.03
N TYR A 347 -18.40 4.51 16.21
CA TYR A 347 -18.01 4.74 14.82
C TYR A 347 -19.20 5.16 13.93
N LEU A 348 -20.36 4.53 14.13
CA LEU A 348 -21.59 4.86 13.41
C LEU A 348 -22.09 6.27 13.78
N LYS A 349 -21.99 6.65 15.07
CA LYS A 349 -22.47 7.95 15.57
C LYS A 349 -21.53 9.13 15.29
N HIS A 350 -20.21 8.92 15.31
CA HIS A 350 -19.21 9.99 15.22
C HIS A 350 -18.45 9.93 13.90
N HIS A 351 -19.03 10.53 12.85
CA HIS A 351 -18.44 10.53 11.51
C HIS A 351 -17.06 11.20 11.44
N ASP A 352 -16.74 12.12 12.36
CA ASP A 352 -15.45 12.79 12.48
C ASP A 352 -14.35 11.88 13.06
N ALA A 353 -14.72 10.89 13.87
CA ALA A 353 -13.79 9.88 14.38
C ALA A 353 -13.22 9.00 13.25
N ARG A 354 -13.90 8.95 12.10
CA ARG A 354 -13.49 8.21 10.89
C ARG A 354 -12.36 8.90 10.10
N GLU A 355 -11.94 10.09 10.54
CA GLU A 355 -10.81 10.81 9.95
C GLU A 355 -9.47 10.55 10.67
N HIS A 356 -9.48 9.90 11.83
CA HIS A 356 -8.28 9.56 12.59
C HIS A 356 -7.74 8.20 12.16
N ALA A 357 -6.41 8.05 12.11
CA ALA A 357 -5.76 6.81 11.74
C ALA A 357 -6.19 5.67 12.68
N THR A 358 -6.86 4.66 12.12
CA THR A 358 -7.21 3.43 12.81
C THR A 358 -6.00 2.51 12.88
N GLY A 359 -5.65 2.02 14.07
CA GLY A 359 -4.45 1.21 14.30
C GLY A 359 -4.61 -0.17 13.66
N TYR A 360 -3.85 -0.50 12.64
CA TYR A 360 -3.61 -1.83 12.04
C TYR A 360 -4.10 -3.10 12.78
N GLU A 361 -4.55 -4.10 12.01
CA GLU A 361 -5.11 -5.37 12.53
C GLU A 361 -4.06 -6.28 13.19
N ASN A 362 -2.79 -6.18 12.76
CA ASN A 362 -1.69 -7.03 13.24
C ASN A 362 -1.04 -6.62 14.58
N LEU A 363 -1.76 -5.98 15.51
CA LEU A 363 -1.26 -5.71 16.87
C LEU A 363 -1.47 -6.85 17.88
N TYR A 364 -1.61 -8.09 17.43
CA TYR A 364 -1.37 -9.22 18.31
C TYR A 364 0.12 -9.61 18.22
N CYS A 365 0.94 -8.94 19.02
CA CYS A 365 2.10 -9.61 19.62
C CYS A 365 1.76 -9.88 21.09
N GLU A 366 1.82 -11.16 21.43
CA GLU A 366 1.75 -11.72 22.77
C GLU A 366 2.68 -10.95 23.73
N GLY A 367 2.23 -10.75 24.97
CA GLY A 367 3.09 -10.34 26.08
C GLY A 367 2.98 -8.87 26.47
N VAL A 368 2.45 -8.67 27.67
CA VAL A 368 2.64 -7.52 28.57
C VAL A 368 3.97 -6.80 28.30
N HIS A 369 3.95 -5.48 28.04
CA HIS A 369 4.84 -4.56 28.74
C HIS A 369 4.27 -3.13 28.81
N SER A 370 4.45 -2.61 30.02
CA SER A 370 4.01 -1.39 30.68
C SER A 370 4.64 -0.09 30.15
N ASP A 371 3.90 1.00 30.40
CA ASP A 371 4.37 2.37 30.65
C ASP A 371 5.24 3.07 29.60
N VAL A 372 4.58 3.86 28.75
CA VAL A 372 5.19 5.04 28.13
C VAL A 372 4.36 6.27 28.48
N ALA A 373 4.97 7.18 29.24
CA ALA A 373 4.39 8.46 29.64
C ALA A 373 4.11 9.37 28.42
N LYS A 374 2.96 10.05 28.45
CA LYS A 374 2.53 11.04 27.45
C LYS A 374 3.29 12.37 27.59
N PRO A 375 3.62 13.08 26.50
CA PRO A 375 3.78 14.54 26.53
C PRO A 375 2.47 15.27 26.17
N ALA A 376 2.34 16.47 26.73
CA ALA A 376 1.09 17.18 26.99
C ALA A 376 0.36 17.84 25.79
N SER A 377 -0.92 18.10 26.06
CA SER A 377 -2.07 18.51 25.22
C SER A 377 -2.01 19.87 24.48
N LEU A 378 -0.87 20.57 24.48
CA LEU A 378 -0.76 21.89 23.81
C LEU A 378 -0.27 21.77 22.34
N LEU A 379 0.52 20.75 22.02
CA LEU A 379 1.01 20.51 20.65
C LEU A 379 -0.11 20.15 19.66
N GLN A 380 -1.13 19.41 20.12
CA GLN A 380 -2.24 18.95 19.27
C GLN A 380 -3.08 20.11 18.69
N ARG A 381 -3.34 21.16 19.48
CA ARG A 381 -4.13 22.32 19.01
C ARG A 381 -3.39 23.16 17.96
N HIS A 382 -2.07 23.33 18.11
CA HIS A 382 -1.25 24.07 17.14
C HIS A 382 -1.10 23.28 15.83
N LYS A 383 -0.89 21.96 15.92
CA LYS A 383 -0.92 21.05 14.76
C LYS A 383 -2.26 21.11 14.01
N LYS A 384 -3.40 21.11 14.71
CA LYS A 384 -4.75 21.15 14.09
C LYS A 384 -5.02 22.44 13.29
N ARG A 385 -4.55 23.60 13.77
CA ARG A 385 -4.68 24.90 13.07
C ARG A 385 -3.78 25.00 11.84
N MET A 386 -2.53 24.54 11.98
CA MET A 386 -1.56 24.45 10.89
C MET A 386 -2.06 23.50 9.80
N PHE A 387 -2.56 22.33 10.20
CA PHE A 387 -3.18 21.33 9.33
C PHE A 387 -4.37 21.87 8.54
N LYS A 388 -5.26 22.64 9.19
CA LYS A 388 -6.42 23.27 8.50
C LYS A 388 -5.99 24.28 7.43
N ARG A 389 -4.91 25.03 7.67
CA ARG A 389 -4.37 25.98 6.68
C ARG A 389 -3.66 25.26 5.53
N PHE A 390 -2.87 24.22 5.83
CA PHE A 390 -2.26 23.37 4.79
C PHE A 390 -3.30 22.64 3.95
N LEU A 391 -4.39 22.16 4.55
CA LEU A 391 -5.56 21.63 3.84
C LEU A 391 -6.13 22.64 2.84
N GLN A 392 -6.36 23.89 3.28
CA GLN A 392 -6.90 24.94 2.41
C GLN A 392 -5.95 25.34 1.28
N GLU A 393 -4.64 25.36 1.53
CA GLU A 393 -3.63 25.65 0.50
C GLU A 393 -3.50 24.49 -0.50
N ALA A 394 -3.46 23.24 -0.01
CA ALA A 394 -3.45 22.05 -0.84
C ALA A 394 -4.74 21.89 -1.66
N GLU A 395 -5.89 22.26 -1.13
CA GLU A 395 -7.18 22.25 -1.85
C GLU A 395 -7.22 23.20 -3.06
N ARG A 396 -6.31 24.18 -3.14
CA ARG A 396 -6.27 25.19 -4.21
C ARG A 396 -5.33 24.84 -5.37
N GLU A 397 -4.46 23.84 -5.23
CA GLU A 397 -3.56 23.48 -6.34
C GLU A 397 -4.35 22.82 -7.47
N ALA A 398 -3.96 23.14 -8.71
CA ALA A 398 -4.57 22.56 -9.90
C ALA A 398 -4.49 21.01 -9.86
N VAL A 399 -5.64 20.40 -10.14
CA VAL A 399 -5.78 18.96 -10.32
C VAL A 399 -5.16 18.56 -11.66
N LEU A 400 -4.31 17.55 -11.64
CA LEU A 400 -3.83 16.89 -12.85
C LEU A 400 -4.82 15.74 -13.13
N ASP A 401 -5.84 16.01 -13.93
CA ASP A 401 -6.71 14.95 -14.46
C ASP A 401 -6.07 14.29 -15.68
#